data_AF-A0A2E2DY60-F1
#
_entry.id   AF-A0A2E2DY60-F1
#
_cell.length_a   1.000
_cell.length_b   1.000
_cell.length_c   1.000
_cell.angle_alpha   90.00
_cell.angle_beta   90.00
_cell.angle_gamma   90.00
#
_symmetry.space_group_name_H-M   'P 1'
#
loop_
_entity.id
_entity.type
_entity.pdbx_description
1 polymer ?
#
loop_
_entity_poly.entity_id
_entity_poly.type
_entity_poly.pdbx_seq_one_letter_code
_entity_poly.pdbx_strand_id
1 'polypeptide(L)'
;MAKPQSRGQLINFGLRKLGYPVLEINLDTDQIHDALDDTLQFFQQRHYEGIERMFLKYKITQEDVDRGSAKDTDGVGIVTTTGIQTSNVTVTSNFYETSNFLAMPEHVIGVNRIFKFDTSSISGGMFSIKYQLFLNDLYYFNSVNLLQYAMTKT
;
A
#
# COMPACT_ATOMS: atom_id res chain seq x y z
N MET A 1 -15.51 9.85 9.84
CA MET A 1 -16.45 9.00 10.62
C MET A 1 -15.62 8.07 11.47
N ALA A 2 -15.93 7.95 12.77
CA ALA A 2 -15.21 7.03 13.65
C ALA A 2 -15.42 5.60 13.13
N LYS A 3 -14.34 4.91 12.75
CA LYS A 3 -14.38 3.47 12.50
C LYS A 3 -14.50 2.80 13.87
N PRO A 4 -15.63 2.16 14.22
CA PRO A 4 -15.76 1.50 15.51
C PRO A 4 -14.71 0.39 15.63
N GLN A 5 -13.89 0.46 16.67
CA GLN A 5 -12.78 -0.49 16.92
C GLN A 5 -13.20 -1.65 17.83
N SER A 6 -14.42 -1.61 18.37
CA SER A 6 -14.95 -2.64 19.27
C SER A 6 -16.45 -2.87 19.04
N ARG A 7 -16.93 -4.07 19.42
CA ARG A 7 -18.36 -4.44 19.32
C ARG A 7 -19.27 -3.40 19.99
N GLY A 8 -18.91 -2.90 21.18
CA GLY A 8 -19.69 -1.88 21.88
C GLY A 8 -19.76 -0.54 21.16
N GLN A 9 -18.67 -0.12 20.49
CA GLN A 9 -18.68 1.09 19.68
C GLN A 9 -19.55 0.94 18.42
N LEU A 10 -19.59 -0.27 17.83
CA LEU A 10 -20.42 -0.56 16.67
C LEU A 10 -21.92 -0.56 17.03
N ILE A 11 -22.27 -1.12 18.19
CA ILE A 11 -23.64 -1.09 18.73
C ILE A 11 -24.09 0.36 18.96
N ASN A 12 -23.28 1.16 19.66
CA ASN A 12 -23.60 2.57 19.91
C ASN A 12 -23.74 3.38 18.62
N PHE A 13 -22.94 3.06 17.60
CA PHE A 13 -23.07 3.65 16.27
C PHE A 13 -24.41 3.29 15.60
N GLY A 14 -24.83 2.02 15.67
CA GLY A 14 -26.12 1.54 15.16
C GLY A 14 -27.30 2.20 15.87
N LEU A 15 -27.29 2.25 17.21
CA LEU A 15 -28.34 2.90 18.00
C LEU A 15 -28.45 4.39 17.67
N ARG A 16 -27.33 5.09 17.49
CA ARG A 16 -27.32 6.50 17.09
C ARG A 16 -27.87 6.71 15.68
N LYS A 17 -27.68 5.77 14.76
CA LYS A 17 -28.29 5.79 13.42
C LYS A 17 -29.80 5.56 13.47
N LEU A 18 -30.26 4.75 14.41
CA LEU A 18 -31.68 4.48 14.66
C LEU A 18 -32.40 5.63 15.41
N GLY A 19 -31.66 6.64 15.87
CA GLY A 19 -32.22 7.85 16.48
C GLY A 19 -32.09 7.92 18.01
N TYR A 20 -31.38 6.99 18.65
CA TYR A 20 -30.97 7.13 20.04
C TYR A 20 -30.05 8.36 20.19
N PRO A 21 -30.24 9.24 21.20
CA PRO A 21 -31.10 9.09 22.38
C PRO A 21 -32.50 9.72 22.27
N VAL A 22 -32.86 10.30 21.12
CA VAL A 22 -34.12 11.05 20.96
C VAL A 22 -35.33 10.11 20.84
N LEU A 23 -35.13 8.97 20.18
CA LEU A 23 -36.12 7.89 20.11
C LEU A 23 -35.72 6.80 21.11
N GLU A 24 -36.66 6.40 21.97
CA GLU A 24 -36.49 5.26 22.86
C GLU A 24 -36.65 3.97 22.07
N ILE A 25 -35.57 3.20 22.00
CA ILE A 25 -35.52 1.92 21.29
C ILE A 25 -35.71 0.82 22.33
N ASN A 26 -36.90 0.22 22.37
CA ASN A 26 -37.25 -0.85 23.30
C ASN A 26 -36.78 -2.21 22.76
N LEU A 27 -35.47 -2.45 22.82
CA LEU A 27 -34.82 -3.71 22.49
C LEU A 27 -33.96 -4.17 23.67
N ASP A 28 -33.96 -5.47 23.93
CA ASP A 28 -33.10 -6.06 24.94
C ASP A 28 -31.63 -6.11 24.48
N THR A 29 -30.68 -6.11 25.42
CA THR A 29 -29.24 -6.11 25.11
C THR A 29 -28.82 -7.35 24.34
N ASP A 30 -29.41 -8.51 24.62
CA ASP A 30 -29.09 -9.77 23.94
C ASP A 30 -29.57 -9.74 22.48
N GLN A 31 -30.75 -9.17 22.22
CA GLN A 31 -31.28 -9.01 20.85
C GLN A 31 -30.38 -8.10 19.99
N ILE A 32 -29.77 -7.09 20.60
CA ILE A 32 -28.81 -6.21 19.93
C ILE A 32 -27.52 -6.97 19.58
N HIS A 33 -27.07 -7.88 20.46
CA HIS A 33 -25.91 -8.71 20.21
C HIS A 33 -26.16 -9.74 19.11
N ASP A 34 -27.32 -10.40 19.09
CA ASP A 34 -27.69 -11.36 18.04
C ASP A 34 -27.78 -10.68 16.67
N ALA A 35 -28.43 -9.51 16.60
CA ALA A 35 -28.49 -8.72 15.36
C ALA A 35 -27.11 -8.26 14.85
N LEU A 36 -26.17 -7.99 15.78
CA LEU A 36 -24.78 -7.67 15.43
C LEU A 36 -24.06 -8.87 14.82
N ASP A 37 -24.27 -10.07 15.37
CA ASP A 37 -23.66 -11.29 14.86
C ASP A 37 -24.24 -11.69 13.50
N ASP A 38 -25.55 -11.57 13.31
CA ASP A 38 -26.21 -11.77 12.03
C ASP A 38 -25.72 -10.78 10.96
N THR A 39 -25.56 -9.50 11.31
CA THR A 39 -25.03 -8.49 10.37
C THR A 39 -23.57 -8.77 10.01
N LEU A 40 -22.76 -9.23 10.96
CA LEU A 40 -21.38 -9.64 10.67
C LEU A 40 -21.35 -10.88 9.77
N GLN A 41 -22.20 -11.87 10.04
CA GLN A 41 -22.35 -13.05 9.20
C GLN A 41 -22.78 -12.66 7.78
N PHE A 42 -23.75 -11.77 7.65
CA PHE A 42 -24.24 -11.29 6.37
C PHE A 42 -23.19 -10.50 5.59
N PHE A 43 -22.40 -9.67 6.28
CA PHE A 43 -21.27 -8.96 5.71
C PHE A 43 -20.21 -9.93 5.18
N GLN A 44 -19.87 -10.95 5.97
CA GLN A 44 -18.95 -12.01 5.55
C GLN A 44 -19.50 -12.76 4.34
N GLN A 45 -20.79 -13.12 4.32
CA GLN A 45 -21.38 -13.87 3.20
C GLN A 45 -21.51 -13.06 1.91
N ARG A 46 -21.77 -11.74 1.98
CA ARG A 46 -22.03 -10.90 0.79
C ARG A 46 -20.84 -10.08 0.30
N HIS A 47 -19.87 -9.78 1.17
CA HIS A 47 -18.75 -8.92 0.84
C HIS A 47 -17.40 -9.65 0.92
N TYR A 48 -17.41 -10.99 0.83
CA TYR A 48 -16.20 -11.82 0.91
C TYR A 48 -15.19 -11.57 -0.23
N GLU A 49 -15.56 -10.86 -1.31
CA GLU A 49 -14.65 -10.46 -2.39
C GLU A 49 -14.74 -8.96 -2.74
N GLY A 50 -14.88 -8.08 -1.75
CA GLY A 50 -14.82 -6.63 -1.93
C GLY A 50 -13.41 -6.09 -2.27
N ILE A 51 -12.61 -6.83 -3.04
CA ILE A 51 -11.24 -6.44 -3.39
C ILE A 51 -11.22 -6.05 -4.87
N GLU A 52 -11.24 -4.74 -5.13
CA GLU A 52 -11.01 -4.22 -6.47
C GLU A 52 -9.50 -4.04 -6.71
N ARG A 53 -9.03 -4.47 -7.88
CA ARG A 53 -7.65 -4.21 -8.32
C ARG A 53 -7.52 -2.77 -8.76
N MET A 54 -6.90 -1.94 -7.93
CA MET A 54 -6.56 -0.56 -8.29
C MET A 54 -5.05 -0.34 -8.43
N PHE A 55 -4.66 0.61 -9.29
CA PHE A 55 -3.28 1.04 -9.43
C PHE A 55 -3.01 2.24 -8.53
N LEU A 56 -2.16 2.07 -7.52
CA LEU A 56 -1.67 3.17 -6.68
C LEU A 56 -0.34 3.69 -7.23
N LYS A 57 -0.22 5.02 -7.35
CA LYS A 57 1.01 5.69 -7.76
C LYS A 57 1.70 6.22 -6.51
N TYR A 58 2.90 5.72 -6.23
CA TYR A 58 3.74 6.23 -5.15
C TYR A 58 5.02 6.83 -5.74
N LYS A 59 5.35 8.06 -5.32
CA LYS A 59 6.62 8.69 -5.64
C LYS A 59 7.60 8.38 -4.51
N ILE A 60 8.67 7.66 -4.82
CA ILE A 60 9.76 7.41 -3.88
C ILE A 60 10.34 8.76 -3.44
N THR A 61 10.36 8.99 -2.13
CA THR A 61 10.94 10.20 -1.53
C THR A 61 12.40 9.97 -1.17
N GLN A 62 13.14 11.04 -0.89
CA GLN A 62 14.54 10.92 -0.48
C GLN A 62 14.65 10.19 0.86
N GLU A 63 13.69 10.40 1.78
CA GLU A 63 13.63 9.70 3.06
C GLU A 63 13.44 8.18 2.90
N ASP A 64 12.73 7.73 1.86
CA ASP A 64 12.59 6.29 1.57
C ASP A 64 13.87 5.70 0.98
N VAL A 65 14.59 6.49 0.16
CA VAL A 65 15.90 6.09 -0.35
C VAL A 65 16.88 5.97 0.80
N ASP A 66 16.92 6.98 1.67
CA ASP A 66 17.82 7.01 2.82
C ASP A 66 17.52 5.83 3.77
N ARG A 67 16.24 5.48 3.96
CA ARG A 67 15.81 4.29 4.72
C ARG A 67 16.23 2.97 4.04
N GLY A 68 16.06 2.88 2.73
CA GLY A 68 16.40 1.69 1.96
C GLY A 68 17.91 1.49 1.74
N SER A 69 18.69 2.57 1.82
CA SER A 69 20.15 2.56 1.63
C SER A 69 20.94 2.64 2.94
N ALA A 70 20.27 2.59 4.10
CA ALA A 70 20.94 2.58 5.39
C ALA A 70 21.91 1.39 5.47
N LYS A 71 23.20 1.72 5.59
CA LYS A 71 24.30 0.79 5.75
C LYS A 71 24.94 1.01 7.12
N ASP A 72 25.56 -0.04 7.63
CA ASP A 72 26.34 -0.03 8.87
C ASP A 72 25.50 0.16 10.15
N THR A 73 25.91 1.07 11.03
CA THR A 73 25.39 1.23 12.40
C THR A 73 24.56 2.50 12.60
N ASP A 74 24.67 3.45 11.67
CA ASP A 74 24.10 4.79 11.79
C ASP A 74 23.31 5.14 10.52
N GLY A 75 21.98 5.17 10.65
CA GLY A 75 21.07 5.49 9.57
C GLY A 75 19.60 5.32 9.97
N VAL A 76 18.72 6.12 9.36
CA VAL A 76 17.27 5.98 9.52
C VAL A 76 16.87 4.63 8.93
N GLY A 77 16.25 3.72 9.70
CA GLY A 77 15.80 2.41 9.21
C GLY A 77 16.61 1.19 9.66
N ILE A 78 17.62 1.37 10.52
CA ILE A 78 18.33 0.26 11.15
C ILE A 78 17.56 -0.20 12.39
N VAL A 79 17.22 -1.48 12.44
CA VAL A 79 16.67 -2.14 13.64
C VAL A 79 17.84 -2.78 14.38
N THR A 80 18.00 -2.43 15.66
CA THR A 80 19.02 -3.02 16.53
C THR A 80 18.36 -4.06 17.42
N THR A 81 18.70 -5.33 17.23
CA THR A 81 18.29 -6.41 18.13
C THR A 81 19.46 -6.69 19.08
N THR A 82 19.26 -6.44 20.37
CA THR A 82 20.29 -6.66 21.39
C THR A 82 20.07 -8.01 22.07
N GLY A 83 21.01 -8.94 21.91
CA GLY A 83 21.05 -10.19 22.66
C GLY A 83 21.88 -10.03 23.92
N ILE A 84 21.29 -10.28 25.09
CA ILE A 84 22.01 -10.29 26.37
C ILE A 84 22.05 -11.74 26.87
N GLN A 85 23.26 -12.26 27.06
CA GLN A 85 23.50 -13.59 27.64
C GLN A 85 24.30 -13.42 28.93
N THR A 86 23.77 -13.99 30.02
CA THR A 86 24.38 -13.92 31.36
C THR A 86 24.51 -15.33 31.90
N SER A 87 25.75 -15.83 31.94
CA SER A 87 26.06 -17.12 32.58
C SER A 87 27.07 -16.93 33.73
N ASN A 88 28.18 -16.22 33.52
CA ASN A 88 29.12 -15.76 34.57
C ASN A 88 29.74 -14.36 34.30
N VAL A 89 29.69 -13.89 33.04
CA VAL A 89 30.03 -12.54 32.58
C VAL A 89 28.88 -12.10 31.67
N THR A 90 28.49 -10.83 31.71
CA THR A 90 27.46 -10.28 30.82
C THR A 90 28.10 -10.00 29.46
N VAL A 91 27.66 -10.70 28.41
CA VAL A 91 28.04 -10.39 27.04
C VAL A 91 26.84 -9.81 26.31
N THR A 92 27.05 -8.62 25.75
CA THR A 92 26.06 -7.93 24.92
C THR A 92 26.49 -8.03 23.46
N SER A 93 25.65 -8.64 22.63
CA SER A 93 25.84 -8.73 21.18
C SER A 93 24.75 -7.93 20.48
N ASN A 94 25.15 -6.93 19.68
CA ASN A 94 24.24 -6.11 18.89
C ASN A 94 24.17 -6.66 17.46
N PHE A 95 22.97 -6.93 16.99
CA PHE A 95 22.67 -7.32 15.61
C PHE A 95 21.97 -6.16 14.92
N TYR A 96 22.51 -5.72 13.77
CA TYR A 96 21.96 -4.62 12.98
C TYR A 96 21.32 -5.17 11.71
N GLU A 97 20.04 -4.86 11.52
CA GLU A 97 19.27 -5.27 10.35
C GLU A 97 18.64 -4.04 9.69
N THR A 98 18.72 -3.95 8.35
CA THR A 98 18.07 -2.87 7.61
C THR A 98 16.58 -3.20 7.43
N SER A 99 15.69 -2.39 7.99
CA SER A 99 14.25 -2.49 7.78
C SER A 99 13.81 -1.59 6.63
N ASN A 100 13.58 -2.20 5.47
CA ASN A 100 13.02 -1.51 4.32
C ASN A 100 11.55 -1.88 4.15
N PHE A 101 10.67 -0.91 4.35
CA PHE A 101 9.24 -1.07 4.14
C PHE A 101 8.64 0.21 3.57
N LEU A 102 7.57 0.04 2.79
CA LEU A 102 6.72 1.13 2.34
C LEU A 102 5.39 1.03 3.07
N ALA A 103 5.02 2.09 3.80
CA ALA A 103 3.77 2.13 4.54
C ALA A 103 2.58 2.19 3.57
N MET A 104 1.73 1.17 3.59
CA MET A 104 0.52 1.11 2.79
C MET A 104 -0.68 1.65 3.58
N PRO A 105 -1.65 2.31 2.92
CA PRO A 105 -2.91 2.65 3.54
C PRO A 105 -3.69 1.40 4.03
N GLU A 106 -4.46 1.52 5.10
CA GLU A 106 -5.24 0.42 5.70
C GLU A 106 -6.24 -0.27 4.77
N HIS A 107 -6.61 0.37 3.65
CA HIS A 107 -7.53 -0.21 2.68
C HIS A 107 -6.84 -1.17 1.68
N VAL A 108 -5.50 -1.21 1.67
CA VAL A 108 -4.74 -2.11 0.80
C VAL A 108 -4.56 -3.44 1.50
N ILE A 109 -5.26 -4.47 1.01
CA ILE A 109 -5.21 -5.83 1.57
C ILE A 109 -3.97 -6.59 1.07
N GLY A 110 -3.46 -6.25 -0.12
CA GLY A 110 -2.25 -6.88 -0.65
C GLY A 110 -1.72 -6.24 -1.95
N VAL A 111 -0.44 -6.45 -2.22
CA VAL A 111 0.25 -5.97 -3.43
C VAL A 111 0.50 -7.15 -4.36
N ASN A 112 -0.10 -7.12 -5.55
CA ASN A 112 0.06 -8.19 -6.54
C ASN A 112 1.32 -8.02 -7.41
N ARG A 113 1.66 -6.76 -7.76
CA ARG A 113 2.82 -6.44 -8.60
C ARG A 113 3.24 -4.98 -8.41
N ILE A 114 4.54 -4.73 -8.47
CA ILE A 114 5.13 -3.39 -8.48
C ILE A 114 5.58 -3.07 -9.91
N PHE A 115 5.09 -1.96 -10.47
CA PHE A 115 5.53 -1.47 -11.77
C PHE A 115 6.57 -0.37 -11.56
N LYS A 116 7.79 -0.59 -12.06
CA LYS A 116 8.82 0.46 -12.11
C LYS A 116 8.64 1.30 -13.37
N PHE A 117 8.61 2.62 -13.21
CA PHE A 117 8.66 3.55 -14.33
C PHE A 117 10.10 4.07 -14.45
N ASP A 118 10.77 3.69 -15.54
CA ASP A 118 12.10 4.21 -15.88
C ASP A 118 11.94 5.56 -16.60
N THR A 119 12.83 6.51 -16.33
CA THR A 119 12.85 7.86 -16.93
C THR A 119 13.72 7.95 -18.19
N SER A 120 14.24 6.83 -18.69
CA SER A 120 15.08 6.79 -19.89
C SER A 120 14.35 7.36 -21.11
N SER A 121 14.86 8.42 -21.73
CA SER A 121 14.22 9.17 -22.84
C SER A 121 13.83 8.36 -24.09
N ILE A 122 14.29 7.12 -24.23
CA ILE A 122 13.98 6.21 -25.36
C ILE A 122 12.86 5.21 -25.02
N SER A 123 12.70 4.85 -23.74
CA SER A 123 11.73 3.84 -23.29
C SER A 123 10.93 4.25 -22.04
N GLY A 124 11.04 5.50 -21.63
CA GLY A 124 10.61 5.98 -20.33
C GLY A 124 9.24 6.62 -20.37
N GLY A 125 8.39 6.19 -19.46
CA GLY A 125 7.03 6.68 -19.32
C GLY A 125 6.01 6.14 -20.33
N MET A 126 4.76 6.57 -20.16
CA MET A 126 3.61 6.16 -20.98
C MET A 126 3.63 6.76 -22.41
N PHE A 127 4.68 7.52 -22.75
CA PHE A 127 4.89 8.16 -24.06
C PHE A 127 6.19 7.68 -24.73
N SER A 128 6.58 6.41 -24.54
CA SER A 128 7.77 5.89 -25.22
C SER A 128 7.59 5.84 -26.74
N ILE A 129 8.69 5.97 -27.49
CA ILE A 129 8.71 5.85 -28.96
C ILE A 129 8.12 4.50 -29.41
N LYS A 130 8.28 3.43 -28.63
CA LYS A 130 7.65 2.13 -28.89
C LYS A 130 6.12 2.20 -28.81
N TYR A 131 5.59 2.93 -27.83
CA TYR A 131 4.14 3.14 -27.68
C TYR A 131 3.59 4.07 -28.77
N GLN A 132 4.37 5.09 -29.17
CA GLN A 132 4.04 5.95 -30.30
C GLN A 132 4.09 5.21 -31.65
N LEU A 133 5.01 4.27 -31.87
CA LEU A 133 5.04 3.38 -33.04
C LEU A 133 3.90 2.36 -33.07
N PHE A 134 3.38 1.98 -31.89
CA PHE A 134 2.22 1.10 -31.79
C PHE A 134 0.90 1.84 -32.04
N LEU A 135 0.80 3.11 -31.63
CA LEU A 135 -0.41 3.92 -31.82
C LEU A 135 -0.44 4.72 -33.13
N ASN A 136 0.72 5.18 -33.61
CA ASN A 136 0.85 5.65 -34.99
C ASN A 136 1.33 4.47 -35.83
N ASP A 137 0.37 3.77 -36.42
CA ASP A 137 0.65 2.87 -37.54
C ASP A 137 1.55 3.60 -38.55
N LEU A 138 2.63 2.97 -38.96
CA LEU A 138 3.74 3.55 -39.74
C LEU A 138 3.26 3.96 -41.14
N TYR A 139 2.53 5.06 -41.26
CA TYR A 139 2.02 5.56 -42.53
C TYR A 139 3.12 6.20 -43.41
N TYR A 140 4.36 6.30 -42.92
CA TYR A 140 5.45 6.98 -43.63
C TYR A 140 6.84 6.37 -43.39
N PHE A 141 7.00 5.08 -43.69
CA PHE A 141 8.34 4.47 -43.80
C PHE A 141 9.18 5.02 -44.97
N ASN A 142 8.59 5.83 -45.86
CA ASN A 142 9.27 6.33 -47.06
C ASN A 142 10.08 7.62 -46.84
N SER A 143 9.85 8.43 -45.79
CA SER A 143 10.51 9.75 -45.66
C SER A 143 11.46 9.91 -44.47
N VAL A 144 11.53 8.98 -43.52
CA VAL A 144 12.45 9.12 -42.37
C VAL A 144 13.58 8.10 -42.49
N ASN A 145 14.67 8.52 -43.12
CA ASN A 145 15.88 7.71 -43.27
C ASN A 145 16.60 7.58 -41.91
N LEU A 146 16.36 6.46 -41.22
CA LEU A 146 16.87 6.17 -39.87
C LEU A 146 18.41 6.26 -39.78
N LEU A 147 19.08 6.10 -40.92
CA LEU A 147 20.53 6.21 -41.07
C LEU A 147 21.02 7.67 -40.88
N GLN A 148 20.28 8.66 -41.39
CA GLN A 148 20.61 10.08 -41.24
C GLN A 148 20.47 10.54 -39.78
N TYR A 149 19.45 10.03 -39.09
CA TYR A 149 19.21 10.34 -37.68
C TYR A 149 20.32 9.77 -36.78
N ALA A 150 20.75 8.53 -37.03
CA ALA A 150 21.87 7.92 -36.32
C ALA A 150 23.20 8.67 -36.54
N MET A 151 23.41 9.25 -37.72
CA MET A 151 24.63 10.00 -38.06
C MET A 151 24.66 11.44 -37.52
N THR A 152 23.51 12.06 -37.23
CA THR A 152 23.46 13.46 -36.75
C THR A 152 23.33 13.57 -35.23
N LYS A 153 23.15 12.43 -34.55
CA LYS A 153 23.09 12.37 -33.08
C LYS A 153 24.50 12.51 -32.51
N THR A 154 24.80 13.68 -31.96
CA THR A 154 25.96 13.90 -31.08
C THR A 154 25.60 13.57 -29.64
#